data_AF-A0A2D6P6Z1-F1
#
_entry.id   AF-A0A2D6P6Z1-F1
#
_cell.length_a   1.000
_cell.length_b   1.000
_cell.length_c   1.000
_cell.angle_alpha   90.00
_cell.angle_beta   90.00
_cell.angle_gamma   90.00
#
_symmetry.space_group_name_H-M   'P 1'
#
loop_
_entity.id
_entity.type
_entity.pdbx_description
1 polymer ?
#
loop_
_entity_poly.entity_id
_entity_poly.type
_entity_poly.pdbx_seq_one_letter_code
_entity_poly.pdbx_strand_id
1 'polypeptide(L)'
;MSQKTNLNVNPYYDDFDSAKNFLKVLFKPGYPVQSRELTTLQSILQNQVGSFGSHIFKDGSVVVPGNTSYDGQFYAVKVNSSLFGIDISLYIDKLVGKTITGQVSGITARVQKVVLPTESDDVEYVTLYVKYLESDNNSEFTQFRDSELLSANSNIVYGNTTINSGTPFASAISSDAAAIGSAASVGDGIYFIRGYFVNVSAQTIILDYYTNTPSYRVGLTITESLINAKEDESLFDNAKGFSNYASPGADRLKISLELTKRELTDRNDTNFVE
;
A
#
# COMPACT_ATOMS: atom_id res chain seq x y z
N MET A 1 -0.25 24.20 -14.63
CA MET A 1 -0.78 23.24 -13.64
C MET A 1 0.38 22.60 -12.90
N SER A 2 0.15 22.13 -11.67
CA SER A 2 1.22 21.64 -10.77
C SER A 2 1.56 20.15 -10.95
N GLN A 3 0.72 19.38 -11.66
CA GLN A 3 1.04 18.01 -12.07
C GLN A 3 2.27 17.96 -13.00
N LYS A 4 2.97 16.83 -13.01
CA LYS A 4 4.15 16.66 -13.89
C LYS A 4 3.80 16.02 -15.24
N THR A 5 2.76 15.22 -15.28
CA THR A 5 2.30 14.55 -16.51
C THR A 5 1.86 15.60 -17.53
N ASN A 6 2.52 15.61 -18.69
CA ASN A 6 2.16 16.50 -19.78
C ASN A 6 0.91 15.97 -20.50
N LEU A 7 -0.21 16.69 -20.38
CA LEU A 7 -1.47 16.39 -21.07
C LEU A 7 -1.64 17.15 -22.40
N ASN A 8 -0.72 18.05 -22.75
CA ASN A 8 -0.73 18.75 -24.04
C ASN A 8 -0.06 17.90 -25.14
N VAL A 9 -0.50 16.65 -25.26
CA VAL A 9 0.00 15.67 -26.23
C VAL A 9 -1.18 14.84 -26.75
N ASN A 10 -0.97 14.14 -27.87
CA ASN A 10 -1.97 13.18 -28.38
C ASN A 10 -2.28 12.12 -27.32
N PRO A 11 -3.56 11.78 -27.03
CA PRO A 11 -4.79 12.27 -27.66
C PRO A 11 -5.49 13.45 -26.95
N TYR A 12 -4.94 13.95 -25.85
CA TYR A 12 -5.65 14.85 -24.93
C TYR A 12 -5.60 16.34 -25.33
N TYR A 13 -4.45 16.80 -25.86
CA TYR A 13 -4.23 18.18 -26.32
C TYR A 13 -4.74 19.25 -25.32
N ASP A 14 -4.52 19.05 -24.02
CA ASP A 14 -4.91 20.01 -23.01
C ASP A 14 -3.99 21.23 -23.04
N ASP A 15 -4.46 22.29 -23.71
CA ASP A 15 -3.71 23.52 -23.96
C ASP A 15 -4.04 24.64 -22.97
N PHE A 16 -4.55 24.30 -21.78
CA PHE A 16 -4.84 25.26 -20.74
C PHE A 16 -3.62 26.10 -20.34
N ASP A 17 -3.83 27.42 -20.29
CA ASP A 17 -2.81 28.40 -19.93
C ASP A 17 -3.38 29.39 -18.90
N SER A 18 -2.84 29.34 -17.68
CA SER A 18 -3.26 30.20 -16.57
C SER A 18 -2.97 31.68 -16.83
N ALA A 19 -1.98 32.04 -17.66
CA ALA A 19 -1.62 33.43 -17.94
C ALA A 19 -2.71 34.16 -18.75
N LYS A 20 -3.55 33.43 -19.48
CA LYS A 20 -4.66 34.00 -20.27
C LYS A 20 -5.84 34.44 -19.42
N ASN A 21 -5.88 34.07 -18.14
CA ASN A 21 -6.96 34.44 -17.20
C ASN A 21 -8.37 34.06 -17.68
N PHE A 22 -8.50 32.97 -18.45
CA PHE A 22 -9.81 32.42 -18.77
C PHE A 22 -10.36 31.68 -17.55
N LEU A 23 -11.44 32.19 -16.98
CA LEU A 23 -12.00 31.69 -15.72
C LEU A 23 -13.20 30.74 -15.91
N LYS A 24 -13.79 30.72 -17.10
CA LYS A 24 -14.98 29.93 -17.39
C LYS A 24 -15.13 29.65 -18.88
N VAL A 25 -15.50 28.43 -19.23
CA VAL A 25 -15.93 28.07 -20.58
C VAL A 25 -17.39 28.47 -20.75
N LEU A 26 -17.69 29.24 -21.81
CA LEU A 26 -19.04 29.71 -22.11
C LEU A 26 -19.62 28.90 -23.28
N PHE A 27 -20.50 27.96 -22.98
CA PHE A 27 -21.20 27.19 -23.99
C PHE A 27 -22.19 28.06 -24.76
N LYS A 28 -22.16 27.98 -26.09
CA LYS A 28 -23.05 28.75 -26.97
C LYS A 28 -24.26 27.90 -27.35
N PRO A 29 -25.50 28.36 -27.09
CA PRO A 29 -26.69 27.67 -27.55
C PRO A 29 -26.68 27.47 -29.07
N GLY A 30 -27.07 26.28 -29.52
CA GLY A 30 -27.08 25.93 -30.95
C GLY A 30 -25.73 25.48 -31.53
N TYR A 31 -24.66 25.44 -30.74
CA TYR A 31 -23.37 24.88 -31.13
C TYR A 31 -23.12 23.52 -30.44
N PRO A 32 -22.57 22.52 -31.14
CA PRO A 32 -22.20 21.25 -30.53
C PRO A 32 -21.00 21.44 -29.59
N VAL A 33 -21.06 20.80 -28.42
CA VAL A 33 -19.98 20.82 -27.44
C VAL A 33 -18.76 20.07 -27.98
N GLN A 34 -17.58 20.66 -27.85
CA GLN A 34 -16.32 20.06 -28.29
C GLN A 34 -15.54 19.47 -27.12
N SER A 35 -14.79 18.40 -27.35
CA SER A 35 -13.95 17.78 -26.31
C SER A 35 -12.98 18.77 -25.68
N ARG A 36 -12.41 19.69 -26.47
CA ARG A 36 -11.54 20.75 -25.97
C ARG A 36 -12.23 21.64 -24.94
N GLU A 37 -13.52 21.97 -25.12
CA GLU A 37 -14.27 22.79 -24.17
C GLU A 37 -14.43 22.09 -22.82
N LEU A 38 -14.63 20.77 -22.83
CA LEU A 38 -14.73 19.95 -21.62
C LEU A 38 -13.37 19.76 -20.94
N THR A 39 -12.30 19.57 -21.70
CA THR A 39 -10.93 19.50 -21.17
C THR A 39 -10.55 20.83 -20.52
N THR A 40 -10.70 21.95 -21.23
CA THR A 40 -10.39 23.28 -20.68
C THR A 40 -11.25 23.61 -19.45
N LEU A 41 -12.52 23.21 -19.41
CA LEU A 41 -13.37 23.38 -18.22
C LEU A 41 -12.78 22.65 -17.01
N GLN A 42 -12.33 21.40 -17.18
CA GLN A 42 -11.70 20.63 -16.11
C GLN A 42 -10.41 21.30 -15.63
N SER A 43 -9.54 21.73 -16.54
CA SER A 43 -8.25 22.34 -16.22
C SER A 43 -8.41 23.71 -15.53
N ILE A 44 -9.40 24.51 -15.95
CA ILE A 44 -9.75 25.77 -15.25
C ILE A 44 -10.19 25.47 -13.82
N LEU A 45 -11.14 24.55 -13.63
CA LEU A 45 -11.66 24.21 -12.31
C LEU A 45 -10.53 23.67 -11.40
N GLN A 46 -9.73 22.74 -11.93
CA GLN A 46 -8.61 22.15 -11.23
C GLN A 46 -7.55 23.21 -10.87
N ASN A 47 -7.28 24.17 -11.75
CA ASN A 47 -6.37 25.25 -11.45
C ASN A 47 -6.87 26.14 -10.29
N GLN A 48 -8.19 26.42 -10.23
CA GLN A 48 -8.77 27.17 -9.11
C GLN A 48 -8.67 26.38 -7.80
N VAL A 49 -9.04 25.10 -7.80
CA VAL A 49 -8.96 24.22 -6.62
C VAL A 49 -7.51 24.06 -6.17
N GLY A 50 -6.58 23.82 -7.09
CA GLY A 50 -5.16 23.66 -6.79
C GLY A 50 -4.52 24.96 -6.27
N SER A 51 -4.92 26.13 -6.80
CA SER A 51 -4.45 27.43 -6.30
C SER A 51 -4.97 27.71 -4.88
N PHE A 52 -6.24 27.41 -4.62
CA PHE A 52 -6.81 27.49 -3.28
C PHE A 52 -6.09 26.54 -2.32
N GLY A 53 -5.91 25.28 -2.72
CA GLY A 53 -5.20 24.28 -1.92
C GLY A 53 -3.77 24.72 -1.60
N SER A 54 -3.04 25.27 -2.58
CA SER A 54 -1.65 25.72 -2.40
C SER A 54 -1.53 26.96 -1.50
N HIS A 55 -2.60 27.71 -1.31
CA HIS A 55 -2.64 28.82 -0.35
C HIS A 55 -2.74 28.32 1.11
N ILE A 56 -3.39 27.18 1.31
CA ILE A 56 -3.62 26.60 2.65
C ILE A 56 -2.54 25.56 3.00
N PHE A 57 -2.16 24.75 2.03
CA PHE A 57 -1.31 23.58 2.16
C PHE A 57 -0.03 23.74 1.34
N LYS A 58 1.09 23.30 1.90
CA LYS A 58 2.32 23.11 1.11
C LYS A 58 2.20 21.81 0.33
N ASP A 59 2.85 21.73 -0.83
CA ASP A 59 2.94 20.47 -1.56
C ASP A 59 3.62 19.40 -0.70
N GLY A 60 3.02 18.20 -0.63
CA GLY A 60 3.43 17.13 0.29
C GLY A 60 2.80 17.20 1.68
N SER A 61 2.12 18.28 2.05
CA SER A 61 1.58 18.39 3.41
C SER A 61 0.34 17.50 3.62
N VAL A 62 0.21 17.04 4.86
CA VAL A 62 -0.95 16.28 5.32
C VAL A 62 -2.16 17.19 5.49
N VAL A 63 -3.29 16.78 4.90
CA VAL A 63 -4.58 17.49 4.98
C VAL A 63 -5.45 16.82 6.03
N VAL A 64 -5.57 15.49 5.96
CA VAL A 64 -6.22 14.67 6.98
C VAL A 64 -5.19 13.65 7.47
N PRO A 65 -4.79 13.70 8.74
CA PRO A 65 -3.72 12.86 9.26
C PRO A 65 -4.17 11.40 9.34
N GLY A 66 -3.52 10.55 8.53
CA GLY A 66 -3.51 9.12 8.72
C GLY A 66 -2.37 8.76 9.65
N ASN A 67 -2.65 8.65 10.96
CA ASN A 67 -1.69 8.36 12.04
C ASN A 67 -0.43 7.64 11.56
N THR A 68 0.73 8.30 11.63
CA THR A 68 2.02 7.70 11.31
C THR A 68 2.61 7.06 12.56
N SER A 69 3.08 5.82 12.46
CA SER A 69 3.65 5.09 13.60
C SER A 69 4.93 4.36 13.24
N TYR A 70 5.91 4.42 14.14
CA TYR A 70 7.11 3.61 14.12
C TYR A 70 6.97 2.46 15.13
N ASP A 71 7.28 1.24 14.69
CA ASP A 71 7.33 0.05 15.54
C ASP A 71 8.75 -0.52 15.52
N GLY A 72 9.52 -0.25 16.58
CA GLY A 72 10.86 -0.80 16.78
C GLY A 72 10.86 -2.17 17.46
N GLN A 73 9.69 -2.74 17.77
CA GLN A 73 9.54 -4.08 18.33
C GLN A 73 8.68 -4.93 17.40
N PHE A 74 9.01 -4.89 16.11
CA PHE A 74 8.29 -5.63 15.09
C PHE A 74 8.76 -7.08 15.08
N TYR A 75 8.19 -7.90 15.97
CA TYR A 75 8.65 -9.27 16.21
C TYR A 75 8.48 -10.13 14.96
N ALA A 76 9.55 -10.83 14.61
CA ALA A 76 9.64 -11.71 13.45
C ALA A 76 9.85 -13.16 13.90
N VAL A 77 9.24 -14.09 13.18
CA VAL A 77 9.35 -15.53 13.40
C VAL A 77 9.70 -16.19 12.08
N LYS A 78 10.89 -16.76 12.00
CA LYS A 78 11.38 -17.49 10.83
C LYS A 78 10.84 -18.93 10.90
N VAL A 79 10.21 -19.36 9.82
CA VAL A 79 9.64 -20.71 9.69
C VAL A 79 10.27 -21.46 8.53
N ASN A 80 10.24 -22.78 8.61
CA ASN A 80 10.69 -23.65 7.53
C ASN A 80 9.81 -23.45 6.28
N SER A 81 10.39 -23.61 5.10
CA SER A 81 9.68 -23.42 3.82
C SER A 81 8.60 -24.47 3.55
N SER A 82 8.64 -25.62 4.24
CA SER A 82 7.63 -26.66 4.11
C SER A 82 7.33 -27.33 5.45
N LEU A 83 6.09 -27.81 5.58
CA LEU A 83 5.66 -28.66 6.68
C LEU A 83 4.84 -29.83 6.12
N PHE A 84 5.15 -31.06 6.56
CA PHE A 84 4.50 -32.29 6.08
C PHE A 84 4.46 -32.44 4.55
N GLY A 85 5.48 -31.95 3.85
CA GLY A 85 5.58 -32.00 2.38
C GLY A 85 4.75 -30.96 1.64
N ILE A 86 4.14 -30.00 2.35
CA ILE A 86 3.41 -28.87 1.77
C ILE A 86 4.27 -27.61 1.91
N ASP A 87 4.41 -26.86 0.83
CA ASP A 87 5.09 -25.56 0.83
C ASP A 87 4.22 -24.48 1.50
N ILE A 88 4.80 -23.76 2.46
CA ILE A 88 4.10 -22.75 3.27
C ILE A 88 3.74 -21.52 2.44
N SER A 89 4.51 -21.22 1.38
CA SER A 89 4.26 -20.07 0.50
C SER A 89 2.89 -20.09 -0.16
N LEU A 90 2.27 -21.27 -0.30
CA LEU A 90 0.94 -21.44 -0.90
C LEU A 90 -0.21 -20.84 -0.07
N TYR A 91 -0.03 -20.68 1.25
CA TYR A 91 -1.09 -20.25 2.16
C TYR A 91 -0.68 -19.19 3.17
N ILE A 92 0.60 -18.80 3.22
CA ILE A 92 1.11 -17.86 4.22
C ILE A 92 0.42 -16.49 4.18
N ASP A 93 0.09 -15.99 3.00
CA ASP A 93 -0.59 -14.69 2.84
C ASP A 93 -1.98 -14.68 3.49
N LYS A 94 -2.62 -15.85 3.59
CA LYS A 94 -3.93 -16.00 4.23
C LYS A 94 -3.84 -15.96 5.76
N LEU A 95 -2.63 -15.96 6.32
CA LEU A 95 -2.39 -15.82 7.76
C LEU A 95 -2.43 -14.37 8.22
N VAL A 96 -2.25 -13.40 7.34
CA VAL A 96 -2.29 -11.97 7.71
C VAL A 96 -3.61 -11.65 8.41
N GLY A 97 -3.51 -11.12 9.64
CA GLY A 97 -4.63 -10.78 10.49
C GLY A 97 -5.15 -11.92 11.37
N LYS A 98 -4.77 -13.17 11.14
CA LYS A 98 -5.15 -14.34 11.97
C LYS A 98 -4.29 -14.44 13.23
N THR A 99 -4.84 -15.09 14.24
CA THR A 99 -4.12 -15.47 15.47
C THR A 99 -3.51 -16.85 15.31
N ILE A 100 -2.24 -16.97 15.71
CA ILE A 100 -1.47 -18.20 15.74
C ILE A 100 -1.05 -18.52 17.18
N THR A 101 -0.90 -19.80 17.46
CA THR A 101 -0.50 -20.34 18.76
C THR A 101 0.64 -21.33 18.60
N GLY A 102 1.65 -21.19 19.44
CA GLY A 102 2.76 -22.14 19.56
C GLY A 102 2.33 -23.36 20.39
N GLN A 103 2.57 -24.56 19.89
CA GLN A 103 2.13 -25.79 20.56
C GLN A 103 2.93 -26.17 21.81
N VAL A 104 4.17 -25.70 21.93
CA VAL A 104 5.08 -26.02 23.04
C VAL A 104 5.07 -24.90 24.08
N SER A 105 5.12 -23.65 23.63
CA SER A 105 5.13 -22.44 24.46
C SER A 105 3.74 -22.01 24.91
N GLY A 106 2.69 -22.32 24.12
CA GLY A 106 1.33 -21.86 24.36
C GLY A 106 1.11 -20.37 24.07
N ILE A 107 2.12 -19.67 23.55
CA ILE A 107 2.05 -18.22 23.29
C ILE A 107 1.13 -17.96 22.11
N THR A 108 0.32 -16.89 22.21
CA THR A 108 -0.55 -16.45 21.13
C THR A 108 -0.05 -15.14 20.52
N ALA A 109 -0.09 -15.07 19.19
CA ALA A 109 0.31 -13.87 18.46
C ALA A 109 -0.60 -13.65 17.25
N ARG A 110 -0.81 -12.38 16.88
CA ARG A 110 -1.52 -11.99 15.67
C ARG A 110 -0.54 -11.71 14.55
N VAL A 111 -0.70 -12.34 13.40
CA VAL A 111 0.15 -12.08 12.23
C VAL A 111 -0.20 -10.70 11.66
N GLN A 112 0.79 -9.82 11.57
CA GLN A 112 0.66 -8.48 11.00
C GLN A 112 1.09 -8.44 9.54
N LYS A 113 2.18 -9.12 9.21
CA LYS A 113 2.74 -9.16 7.85
C LYS A 113 3.49 -10.47 7.64
N VAL A 114 3.64 -10.88 6.39
CA VAL A 114 4.42 -12.05 6.00
C VAL A 114 5.39 -11.62 4.92
N VAL A 115 6.57 -12.23 4.90
CA VAL A 115 7.59 -11.99 3.87
C VAL A 115 8.17 -13.32 3.43
N LEU A 116 8.23 -13.50 2.12
CA LEU A 116 8.82 -14.67 1.49
C LEU A 116 10.26 -14.38 1.04
N PRO A 117 11.16 -15.38 1.05
CA PRO A 117 12.52 -15.23 0.51
C PRO A 117 12.56 -14.81 -0.96
N THR A 118 11.51 -15.07 -1.72
CA THR A 118 11.39 -14.66 -3.13
C THR A 118 11.13 -13.16 -3.31
N GLU A 119 10.76 -12.45 -2.25
CA GLU A 119 10.42 -11.02 -2.31
C GLU A 119 11.60 -10.10 -2.01
N SER A 120 12.66 -10.61 -1.36
CA SER A 120 13.83 -9.83 -0.97
C SER A 120 15.04 -10.73 -0.74
N ASP A 121 16.19 -10.32 -1.27
CA ASP A 121 17.48 -11.01 -1.08
C ASP A 121 17.96 -10.96 0.39
N ASP A 122 17.42 -10.05 1.21
CA ASP A 122 17.76 -9.91 2.63
C ASP A 122 17.03 -10.91 3.54
N VAL A 123 16.12 -11.72 2.97
CA VAL A 123 15.27 -12.67 3.68
C VAL A 123 15.59 -14.09 3.23
N GLU A 124 16.29 -14.84 4.08
CA GLU A 124 16.65 -16.24 3.77
C GLU A 124 15.51 -17.22 4.06
N TYR A 125 14.70 -16.93 5.09
CA TYR A 125 13.63 -17.80 5.56
C TYR A 125 12.28 -17.12 5.44
N VAL A 126 11.25 -17.94 5.23
CA VAL A 126 9.86 -17.50 5.31
C VAL A 126 9.63 -16.85 6.69
N THR A 127 9.28 -15.57 6.70
CA THR A 127 9.26 -14.76 7.93
C THR A 127 7.86 -14.22 8.20
N LEU A 128 7.35 -14.53 9.38
CA LEU A 128 6.08 -14.02 9.90
C LEU A 128 6.35 -12.86 10.86
N TYR A 129 5.80 -11.69 10.58
CA TYR A 129 5.79 -10.59 11.54
C TYR A 129 4.52 -10.64 12.38
N VAL A 130 4.69 -10.65 13.70
CA VAL A 130 3.63 -10.96 14.64
C VAL A 130 3.58 -9.94 15.77
N LYS A 131 2.37 -9.69 16.26
CA LYS A 131 2.12 -8.98 17.51
C LYS A 131 1.64 -9.96 18.56
N TYR A 132 2.47 -10.24 19.56
CA TYR A 132 2.12 -11.10 20.68
C TYR A 132 0.92 -10.51 21.45
N LEU A 133 -0.07 -11.37 21.76
CA LEU A 133 -1.34 -10.98 22.38
C LEU A 133 -1.39 -11.33 23.86
N GLU A 134 -0.85 -12.49 24.25
CA GLU A 134 -0.81 -12.95 25.63
C GLU A 134 0.61 -13.40 26.00
N SER A 135 1.10 -12.85 27.11
CA SER A 135 2.19 -13.45 27.90
C SER A 135 1.66 -14.74 28.53
N ASP A 136 2.54 -15.68 28.84
CA ASP A 136 2.19 -16.97 29.44
C ASP A 136 1.35 -16.85 30.73
N ASN A 137 0.92 -18.00 31.27
CA ASN A 137 0.24 -18.10 32.58
C ASN A 137 1.05 -17.51 33.77
N ASN A 138 2.29 -17.06 33.56
CA ASN A 138 3.19 -16.45 34.53
C ASN A 138 3.44 -14.95 34.30
N SER A 139 2.75 -14.30 33.36
CA SER A 139 2.89 -12.85 33.07
C SER A 139 4.29 -12.41 32.60
N GLU A 140 5.12 -13.34 32.11
CA GLU A 140 6.41 -12.99 31.48
C GLU A 140 6.27 -12.95 29.95
N PHE A 141 6.81 -11.89 29.35
CA PHE A 141 6.85 -11.78 27.89
C PHE A 141 7.85 -12.79 27.34
N THR A 142 7.35 -13.81 26.64
CA THR A 142 8.16 -14.82 25.97
C THR A 142 7.83 -14.83 24.48
N GLN A 143 8.82 -15.19 23.66
CA GLN A 143 8.68 -15.34 22.22
C GLN A 143 8.50 -16.83 21.86
N PHE A 144 8.09 -17.12 20.64
CA PHE A 144 8.07 -18.51 20.14
C PHE A 144 9.43 -19.16 20.24
N ARG A 145 9.45 -20.46 20.53
CA ARG A 145 10.69 -21.23 20.67
C ARG A 145 11.17 -21.77 19.33
N ASP A 146 12.46 -22.03 19.24
CA ASP A 146 13.06 -22.71 18.10
C ASP A 146 12.48 -24.13 17.94
N SER A 147 12.36 -24.59 16.69
CA SER A 147 11.76 -25.88 16.31
C SER A 147 10.31 -26.11 16.73
N GLU A 148 9.61 -25.07 17.21
CA GLU A 148 8.23 -25.19 17.67
C GLU A 148 7.23 -25.27 16.49
N LEU A 149 6.16 -26.06 16.65
CA LEU A 149 5.03 -26.09 15.72
C LEU A 149 4.05 -24.95 16.00
N LEU A 150 3.67 -24.24 14.94
CA LEU A 150 2.70 -23.14 14.96
C LEU A 150 1.37 -23.61 14.39
N SER A 151 0.29 -23.32 15.11
CA SER A 151 -1.08 -23.63 14.72
C SER A 151 -1.89 -22.35 14.59
N ALA A 152 -2.88 -22.31 13.69
CA ALA A 152 -3.77 -21.16 13.55
C ALA A 152 -5.08 -21.41 14.31
N ASN A 153 -5.60 -20.38 14.96
CA ASN A 153 -6.86 -20.47 15.73
C ASN A 153 -8.11 -20.36 14.83
N SER A 154 -7.90 -20.23 13.52
CA SER A 154 -8.97 -20.21 12.51
C SER A 154 -8.55 -21.03 11.30
N ASN A 155 -9.54 -21.51 10.54
CA ASN A 155 -9.28 -22.30 9.34
C ASN A 155 -8.49 -21.47 8.31
N ILE A 156 -7.53 -22.12 7.66
CA ILE A 156 -6.76 -21.56 6.54
C ILE A 156 -7.24 -22.26 5.29
N VAL A 157 -7.90 -21.51 4.41
CA VAL A 157 -8.42 -22.04 3.13
C VAL A 157 -7.49 -21.58 2.02
N TYR A 158 -6.96 -22.52 1.25
CA TYR A 158 -6.12 -22.25 0.08
C TYR A 158 -6.44 -23.25 -1.03
N GLY A 159 -6.71 -22.75 -2.24
CA GLY A 159 -7.25 -23.58 -3.32
C GLY A 159 -8.51 -24.32 -2.89
N ASN A 160 -8.49 -25.65 -3.00
CA ASN A 160 -9.56 -26.55 -2.56
C ASN A 160 -9.29 -27.22 -1.21
N THR A 161 -8.19 -26.88 -0.54
CA THR A 161 -7.75 -27.49 0.71
C THR A 161 -8.02 -26.56 1.89
N THR A 162 -8.34 -27.12 3.05
CA THR A 162 -8.51 -26.38 4.29
C THR A 162 -7.64 -26.99 5.38
N ILE A 163 -6.76 -26.19 5.98
CA ILE A 163 -6.10 -26.53 7.24
C ILE A 163 -7.05 -26.11 8.37
N ASN A 164 -7.52 -27.09 9.13
CA ASN A 164 -8.44 -26.85 10.24
C ASN A 164 -7.75 -26.09 11.37
N SER A 165 -8.52 -25.28 12.09
CA SER A 165 -8.07 -24.62 13.31
C SER A 165 -7.42 -25.62 14.28
N GLY A 166 -6.31 -25.22 14.90
CA GLY A 166 -5.53 -26.05 15.83
C GLY A 166 -4.57 -27.05 15.15
N THR A 167 -4.64 -27.22 13.83
CA THR A 167 -3.66 -28.03 13.09
C THR A 167 -2.38 -27.22 12.86
N PRO A 168 -1.18 -27.82 13.05
CA PRO A 168 0.08 -27.18 12.70
C PRO A 168 0.13 -26.79 11.22
N PHE A 169 0.42 -25.52 10.94
CA PHE A 169 0.61 -25.02 9.58
C PHE A 169 2.08 -24.70 9.27
N ALA A 170 2.92 -24.45 10.28
CA ALA A 170 4.34 -24.17 10.11
C ALA A 170 5.15 -24.71 11.28
N SER A 171 6.45 -24.92 11.06
CA SER A 171 7.44 -25.13 12.10
C SER A 171 8.44 -23.99 12.11
N ALA A 172 8.76 -23.45 13.28
CA ALA A 172 9.86 -22.52 13.47
C ALA A 172 11.20 -23.20 13.08
N ILE A 173 12.18 -22.42 12.62
CA ILE A 173 13.51 -22.95 12.30
C ILE A 173 14.23 -23.44 13.57
N SER A 174 15.31 -24.22 13.39
CA SER A 174 15.96 -24.92 14.49
C SER A 174 16.84 -24.07 15.41
N SER A 175 17.18 -22.86 14.99
CA SER A 175 18.01 -21.90 15.76
C SER A 175 17.63 -20.48 15.37
N ASP A 176 17.57 -19.57 16.34
CA ASP A 176 17.33 -18.13 16.12
C ASP A 176 16.06 -17.86 15.29
N ALA A 177 15.00 -18.61 15.57
CA ALA A 177 13.73 -18.49 14.88
C ALA A 177 13.04 -17.17 15.21
N ALA A 178 13.18 -16.68 16.43
CA ALA A 178 12.66 -15.39 16.83
C ALA A 178 13.68 -14.27 16.55
N ALA A 179 13.23 -13.19 15.93
CA ALA A 179 14.02 -11.99 15.67
C ALA A 179 13.17 -10.73 15.92
N ILE A 180 13.81 -9.57 15.96
CA ILE A 180 13.12 -8.28 16.13
C ILE A 180 13.50 -7.39 14.96
N GLY A 181 12.53 -7.13 14.10
CA GLY A 181 12.65 -6.15 13.02
C GLY A 181 12.15 -4.78 13.45
N SER A 182 12.04 -3.90 12.46
CA SER A 182 11.41 -2.59 12.61
C SER A 182 10.49 -2.28 11.44
N ALA A 183 9.43 -1.54 11.71
CA ALA A 183 8.44 -1.17 10.70
C ALA A 183 7.97 0.27 10.86
N ALA A 184 7.53 0.84 9.74
CA ALA A 184 6.85 2.11 9.71
C ALA A 184 5.47 1.91 9.06
N SER A 185 4.46 2.58 9.62
CA SER A 185 3.11 2.52 9.10
C SER A 185 2.50 3.92 8.97
N VAL A 186 1.63 4.07 7.99
CA VAL A 186 0.77 5.24 7.79
C VAL A 186 -0.68 4.77 7.79
N GLY A 187 -1.56 5.51 8.45
CA GLY A 187 -3.00 5.25 8.44
C GLY A 187 -3.69 5.81 7.20
N ASP A 188 -5.00 5.58 7.08
CA ASP A 188 -5.81 6.21 6.04
C ASP A 188 -5.81 7.73 6.22
N GLY A 189 -5.50 8.47 5.16
CA GLY A 189 -5.35 9.92 5.21
C GLY A 189 -5.45 10.60 3.86
N ILE A 190 -5.35 11.93 3.86
CA ILE A 190 -5.37 12.76 2.64
C ILE A 190 -4.14 13.66 2.65
N TYR A 191 -3.42 13.68 1.53
CA TYR A 191 -2.23 14.51 1.32
C TYR A 191 -2.47 15.47 0.17
N PHE A 192 -1.95 16.70 0.29
CA PHE A 192 -2.01 17.67 -0.78
C PHE A 192 -0.79 17.50 -1.69
N ILE A 193 -1.00 16.96 -2.88
CA ILE A 193 0.05 16.57 -3.83
C ILE A 193 -0.24 17.19 -5.20
N ARG A 194 0.66 18.05 -5.67
CA ARG A 194 0.67 18.66 -7.01
C ARG A 194 -0.65 19.34 -7.37
N GLY A 195 -1.27 19.99 -6.40
CA GLY A 195 -2.55 20.67 -6.59
C GLY A 195 -3.78 19.77 -6.41
N TYR A 196 -3.60 18.49 -6.07
CA TYR A 196 -4.66 17.52 -5.85
C TYR A 196 -4.70 17.07 -4.39
N PHE A 197 -5.88 16.66 -3.94
CA PHE A 197 -6.08 15.98 -2.66
C PHE A 197 -6.07 14.48 -2.93
N VAL A 198 -4.99 13.81 -2.53
CA VAL A 198 -4.76 12.40 -2.83
C VAL A 198 -4.94 11.58 -1.57
N ASN A 199 -5.79 10.55 -1.66
CA ASN A 199 -6.01 9.63 -0.55
C ASN A 199 -4.83 8.66 -0.46
N VAL A 200 -4.39 8.39 0.77
CA VAL A 200 -3.49 7.28 1.09
C VAL A 200 -4.28 6.26 1.91
N SER A 201 -4.19 5.00 1.53
CA SER A 201 -4.70 3.90 2.34
C SER A 201 -3.66 3.46 3.37
N ALA A 202 -4.12 2.81 4.45
CA ALA A 202 -3.24 2.28 5.47
C ALA A 202 -2.18 1.33 4.87
N GLN A 203 -0.91 1.63 5.14
CA GLN A 203 0.24 0.89 4.60
C GLN A 203 1.27 0.68 5.69
N THR A 204 1.95 -0.47 5.63
CA THR A 204 3.05 -0.82 6.54
C THR A 204 4.24 -1.34 5.73
N ILE A 205 5.39 -0.71 5.91
CA ILE A 205 6.67 -1.15 5.36
C ILE A 205 7.61 -1.64 6.45
N ILE A 206 8.47 -2.58 6.08
CA ILE A 206 9.53 -3.09 6.97
C ILE A 206 10.78 -2.24 6.71
N LEU A 207 11.31 -1.65 7.77
CA LEU A 207 12.54 -0.87 7.73
C LEU A 207 13.75 -1.77 7.77
N ASP A 208 13.80 -2.67 8.75
CA ASP A 208 14.81 -3.72 8.83
C ASP A 208 14.12 -5.04 9.14
N TYR A 209 14.55 -6.11 8.47
CA TYR A 209 13.89 -7.41 8.59
C TYR A 209 14.15 -8.07 9.96
N TYR A 210 15.37 -7.98 10.46
CA TYR A 210 15.82 -8.67 11.67
C TYR A 210 16.61 -7.79 12.65
N THR A 211 16.62 -6.46 12.43
CA THR A 211 17.21 -5.48 13.35
C THR A 211 16.21 -4.37 13.71
N ASN A 212 16.42 -3.73 14.85
CA ASN A 212 15.53 -2.68 15.38
C ASN A 212 16.17 -1.29 15.49
N THR A 213 17.31 -1.11 14.82
CA THR A 213 18.03 0.18 14.76
C THR A 213 18.10 0.71 13.32
N PRO A 214 16.95 0.91 12.66
CA PRO A 214 16.92 1.36 11.27
C PRO A 214 17.38 2.81 11.15
N SER A 215 17.96 3.15 10.00
CA SER A 215 18.40 4.51 9.69
C SER A 215 17.99 4.89 8.26
N TYR A 216 16.73 5.31 8.10
CA TYR A 216 16.15 5.63 6.80
C TYR A 216 15.28 6.89 6.88
N ARG A 217 15.10 7.52 5.72
CA ARG A 217 14.03 8.49 5.47
C ARG A 217 12.79 7.71 5.07
N VAL A 218 11.68 7.94 5.74
CA VAL A 218 10.41 7.24 5.46
C VAL A 218 9.41 8.26 4.96
N GLY A 219 8.73 7.95 3.86
CA GLY A 219 7.81 8.87 3.23
C GLY A 219 7.01 8.23 2.11
N LEU A 220 6.14 9.02 1.49
CA LEU A 220 5.29 8.63 0.39
C LEU A 220 5.99 8.92 -0.94
N THR A 221 6.20 7.87 -1.74
CA THR A 221 6.58 8.00 -3.15
C THR A 221 5.33 8.32 -3.98
N ILE A 222 5.45 9.36 -4.81
CA ILE A 222 4.38 9.88 -5.66
C ILE A 222 4.55 9.30 -7.07
N THR A 223 3.56 8.51 -7.51
CA THR A 223 3.49 7.98 -8.87
C THR A 223 2.31 8.59 -9.61
N GLU A 224 2.58 9.33 -10.69
CA GLU A 224 1.55 9.78 -11.63
C GLU A 224 1.47 8.80 -12.80
N SER A 225 0.27 8.36 -13.15
CA SER A 225 0.02 7.51 -14.31
C SER A 225 -1.27 7.88 -15.02
N LEU A 226 -1.35 7.50 -16.29
CA LEU A 226 -2.58 7.55 -17.08
C LEU A 226 -3.14 6.15 -17.15
N ILE A 227 -4.36 5.97 -16.65
CA ILE A 227 -5.06 4.68 -16.64
C ILE A 227 -6.08 4.68 -17.76
N ASN A 228 -5.95 3.74 -18.69
CA ASN A 228 -6.90 3.54 -19.79
C ASN A 228 -7.84 2.36 -19.53
N ALA A 229 -8.86 2.22 -20.38
CA ALA A 229 -9.87 1.17 -20.22
C ALA A 229 -9.35 -0.29 -20.34
N LYS A 230 -8.15 -0.51 -20.91
CA LYS A 230 -7.51 -1.83 -20.90
C LYS A 230 -6.85 -2.16 -19.57
N GLU A 231 -6.43 -1.14 -18.82
CA GLU A 231 -5.81 -1.29 -17.51
C GLU A 231 -6.87 -1.35 -16.40
N ASP A 232 -8.00 -0.68 -16.59
CA ASP A 232 -9.14 -0.70 -15.68
C ASP A 232 -10.44 -0.91 -16.46
N GLU A 233 -10.95 -2.14 -16.40
CA GLU A 233 -12.18 -2.54 -17.09
C GLU A 233 -13.43 -1.79 -16.61
N SER A 234 -13.38 -1.16 -15.42
CA SER A 234 -14.49 -0.33 -14.92
C SER A 234 -14.69 0.96 -15.73
N LEU A 235 -13.71 1.31 -16.58
CA LEU A 235 -13.80 2.46 -17.48
C LEU A 235 -14.55 2.14 -18.78
N PHE A 236 -14.91 0.87 -19.05
CA PHE A 236 -15.83 0.56 -20.15
C PHE A 236 -17.24 1.07 -19.85
N ASP A 237 -17.97 1.48 -20.89
CA ASP A 237 -19.34 1.94 -20.73
C ASP A 237 -20.23 0.86 -20.12
N ASN A 238 -21.02 1.21 -19.10
CA ASN A 238 -21.92 0.30 -18.42
C ASN A 238 -23.25 0.24 -19.18
N ALA A 239 -23.43 -0.75 -20.04
CA ALA A 239 -24.69 -0.98 -20.76
C ALA A 239 -25.56 -2.00 -19.99
N LYS A 240 -26.67 -1.54 -19.39
CA LYS A 240 -27.70 -2.40 -18.74
C LYS A 240 -27.13 -3.51 -17.83
N GLY A 241 -26.14 -3.18 -16.99
CA GLY A 241 -25.57 -4.11 -16.00
C GLY A 241 -24.41 -4.98 -16.49
N PHE A 242 -23.93 -4.79 -17.73
CA PHE A 242 -22.71 -5.42 -18.24
C PHE A 242 -21.80 -4.36 -18.90
N SER A 243 -20.48 -4.55 -18.80
CA SER A 243 -19.49 -3.70 -19.47
C SER A 243 -19.56 -3.91 -20.98
N ASN A 244 -19.71 -2.82 -21.73
CA ASN A 244 -19.59 -2.83 -23.17
C ASN A 244 -18.12 -2.74 -23.56
N TYR A 245 -17.46 -3.90 -23.70
CA TYR A 245 -16.05 -4.01 -24.10
C TYR A 245 -15.72 -3.35 -25.47
N ALA A 246 -16.73 -3.00 -26.28
CA ALA A 246 -16.54 -2.34 -27.57
C ALA A 246 -16.48 -0.79 -27.47
N SER A 247 -16.63 -0.21 -26.29
CA SER A 247 -16.64 1.26 -26.11
C SER A 247 -15.80 1.65 -24.89
N PRO A 248 -14.46 1.81 -25.07
CA PRO A 248 -13.60 2.28 -24.00
C PRO A 248 -14.01 3.70 -23.59
N GLY A 249 -14.20 3.92 -22.29
CA GLY A 249 -14.40 5.26 -21.75
C GLY A 249 -13.12 6.09 -21.75
N ALA A 250 -13.23 7.32 -21.27
CA ALA A 250 -12.08 8.23 -21.18
C ALA A 250 -11.03 7.72 -20.20
N ASP A 251 -9.76 8.01 -20.48
CA ASP A 251 -8.64 7.72 -19.58
C ASP A 251 -8.71 8.55 -18.28
N ARG A 252 -7.93 8.16 -17.27
CA ARG A 252 -7.86 8.82 -15.96
C ARG A 252 -6.42 9.20 -15.62
N LEU A 253 -6.20 10.45 -15.22
CA LEU A 253 -4.99 10.81 -14.50
C LEU A 253 -5.09 10.29 -13.07
N LYS A 254 -4.17 9.43 -12.67
CA LYS A 254 -4.10 8.83 -11.34
C LYS A 254 -2.81 9.28 -10.65
N ILE A 255 -2.93 9.77 -9.42
CA ILE A 255 -1.81 9.98 -8.52
C ILE A 255 -1.93 8.93 -7.42
N SER A 256 -0.89 8.12 -7.25
CA SER A 256 -0.83 7.09 -6.20
C SER A 256 0.30 7.43 -5.23
N LEU A 257 0.04 7.18 -3.94
CA LEU A 257 1.00 7.38 -2.86
C LEU A 257 1.33 6.04 -2.22
N GLU A 258 2.59 5.66 -2.29
CA GLU A 258 3.10 4.42 -1.71
C GLU A 258 4.11 4.73 -0.61
N LEU A 259 3.92 4.15 0.57
CA LEU A 259 4.86 4.29 1.67
C LEU A 259 6.16 3.56 1.30
N THR A 260 7.27 4.28 1.37
CA THR A 260 8.60 3.78 0.97
C THR A 260 9.65 4.26 1.95
N LYS A 261 10.76 3.53 2.03
CA LYS A 261 11.96 3.96 2.76
C LYS A 261 13.06 4.31 1.75
N ARG A 262 13.90 5.26 2.13
CA ARG A 262 15.08 5.69 1.36
C ARG A 262 16.28 5.82 2.27
N GLU A 263 17.46 5.62 1.71
CA GLU A 263 18.73 5.89 2.38
C GLU A 263 18.81 7.36 2.81
N LEU A 264 19.48 7.63 3.93
CA LEU A 264 19.70 9.00 4.42
C LEU A 264 20.47 9.89 3.43
N THR A 265 21.24 9.27 2.53
CA THR A 265 22.04 9.94 1.51
C THR A 265 21.26 10.23 0.24
N ASP A 266 20.11 9.59 0.02
CA ASP A 266 19.25 9.91 -1.12
C ASP A 266 18.52 11.23 -0.85
N ARG A 267 18.82 12.23 -1.67
CA ARG A 267 18.24 13.58 -1.63
C ARG A 267 17.34 13.87 -2.83
N ASN A 268 17.02 12.86 -3.64
CA ASN A 268 16.15 13.05 -4.79
C ASN A 268 14.67 13.01 -4.39
N ASP A 269 14.19 14.13 -3.85
CA ASP A 269 12.83 14.25 -3.33
C ASP A 269 11.80 14.64 -4.40
N THR A 270 12.19 14.59 -5.67
CA THR A 270 11.36 15.01 -6.81
C THR A 270 9.97 14.35 -6.83
N ASN A 271 9.90 13.08 -6.46
CA ASN A 271 8.68 12.28 -6.37
C ASN A 271 8.53 11.64 -4.99
N PHE A 272 9.02 12.30 -3.93
CA PHE A 272 9.02 11.76 -2.58
C PHE A 272 8.68 12.84 -1.56
N VAL A 273 7.82 12.49 -0.61
CA VAL A 273 7.39 13.36 0.47
C VAL A 273 7.63 12.60 1.76
N GLU A 274 8.50 13.14 2.61
CA GLU A 274 8.82 12.58 3.93
C GLU A 274 7.69 12.83 4.93
#